data_AF-E8Z6W4-F1
#
_entry.id   AF-E8Z6W4-F1
#
_cell.length_a   1.000
_cell.length_b   1.000
_cell.length_c   1.000
_cell.angle_alpha   90.00
_cell.angle_beta   90.00
_cell.angle_gamma   90.00
#
_symmetry.space_group_name_H-M   'P 1'
#
loop_
_entity.id
_entity.type
_entity.pdbx_description
1 polymer ?
#
loop_
_entity_poly.entity_id
_entity_poly.type
_entity_poly.pdbx_seq_one_letter_code
_entity_poly.pdbx_strand_id
1 'polypeptide(L)'
;DNPTIQTFVFAALFPVNLLLILLTGGVLITGTAATVPAAVFEGKLPPVQIARTFALAWLGNLLGALLFAGFVTACNLNVGLTSELAIKVAEKKIKENFGVTFLKGIGCNWLVCMAVFLQGQAQDMVGKMVGIWFPISCFVAIGFEHIPANMFMIPMGMMAGADVSVLDCLWRNFIPVTLGNIFAGSIFVGGGYSFAFGRLGSSPMFNMPTKEQGPSKEQQATGNAVEVPPEAQGL
;
A
#
# COMPACT_ATOMS: atom_id res chain seq x y z
N ASP A 1 -9.11 11.53 30.31
CA ASP A 1 -9.87 10.61 29.43
C ASP A 1 -10.46 11.30 28.19
N ASN A 2 -9.60 11.79 27.28
CA ASN A 2 -10.09 12.32 25.99
C ASN A 2 -9.84 11.26 24.89
N PRO A 3 -10.89 10.59 24.38
CA PRO A 3 -10.74 9.50 23.40
C PRO A 3 -10.16 9.98 22.05
N THR A 4 -10.35 11.26 21.71
CA THR A 4 -9.77 11.86 20.50
C THR A 4 -8.25 11.98 20.61
N ILE A 5 -7.73 12.40 21.78
CA ILE A 5 -6.29 12.50 22.01
C ILE A 5 -5.65 11.10 21.97
N GLN A 6 -6.28 10.09 22.58
CA GLN A 6 -5.78 8.71 22.52
C GLN A 6 -5.69 8.19 21.08
N THR A 7 -6.73 8.41 20.28
CA THR A 7 -6.75 8.02 18.87
C THR A 7 -5.68 8.75 18.06
N PHE A 8 -5.50 10.05 18.31
CA PHE A 8 -4.48 10.86 17.65
C PHE A 8 -3.06 10.39 17.99
N VAL A 9 -2.76 10.16 19.26
CA VAL A 9 -1.43 9.67 19.71
C VAL A 9 -1.16 8.29 19.14
N PHE A 10 -2.15 7.39 19.16
CA PHE A 10 -2.03 6.07 18.54
C PHE A 10 -1.72 6.18 17.04
N ALA A 11 -2.50 6.99 16.31
CA ALA A 11 -2.29 7.22 14.89
C ALA A 11 -0.92 7.82 14.58
N ALA A 12 -0.46 8.79 15.39
CA ALA A 12 0.83 9.43 15.20
C ALA A 12 2.01 8.48 15.46
N LEU A 13 1.91 7.54 16.40
CA LEU A 13 3.02 6.64 16.75
C LEU A 13 3.04 5.34 15.93
N PHE A 14 1.92 4.96 15.32
CA PHE A 14 1.81 3.76 14.48
C PHE A 14 2.84 3.64 13.32
N PRO A 15 3.25 4.73 12.64
CA PRO A 15 4.15 4.65 11.49
C PRO A 15 5.54 4.07 11.78
N VAL A 16 5.98 4.09 13.05
CA VAL A 16 7.25 3.49 13.48
C VAL A 16 7.37 2.03 13.04
N ASN A 17 6.25 1.29 13.03
CA ASN A 17 6.22 -0.12 12.65
C ASN A 17 6.65 -0.33 11.18
N LEU A 18 6.12 0.47 10.25
CA LEU A 18 6.48 0.33 8.83
C LEU A 18 7.90 0.82 8.57
N LEU A 19 8.34 1.87 9.26
CA LEU A 19 9.72 2.36 9.18
C LEU A 19 10.72 1.25 9.56
N LEU A 20 10.50 0.57 10.69
CA LEU A 20 11.36 -0.53 11.13
C LEU A 20 11.43 -1.64 10.09
N ILE A 21 10.28 -2.08 9.57
CA ILE A 21 10.22 -3.15 8.57
C ILE A 21 11.01 -2.79 7.32
N LEU A 22 10.76 -1.62 6.73
CA LEU A 22 11.39 -1.24 5.46
C LEU A 22 12.89 -1.00 5.59
N LEU A 23 13.35 -0.47 6.72
CA LEU A 23 14.77 -0.19 6.94
C LEU A 23 15.57 -1.41 7.39
N THR A 24 14.93 -2.39 8.00
CA THR A 24 15.57 -3.66 8.40
C THR A 24 15.50 -4.73 7.30
N GLY A 25 14.84 -4.46 6.17
CA GLY A 25 14.66 -5.42 5.08
C GLY A 25 13.61 -6.48 5.35
N GLY A 26 12.72 -6.24 6.33
CA GLY A 26 11.59 -7.12 6.61
C GLY A 26 10.59 -7.19 5.46
N VAL A 27 9.94 -8.35 5.31
CA VAL A 27 8.92 -8.57 4.28
C VAL A 27 7.53 -8.44 4.89
N LEU A 28 6.75 -7.49 4.38
CA LEU A 28 5.39 -7.22 4.82
C LEU A 28 4.43 -7.42 3.66
N ILE A 29 3.40 -8.25 3.84
CA ILE A 29 2.45 -8.58 2.77
C ILE A 29 1.84 -7.34 2.12
N THR A 30 1.50 -6.33 2.92
CA THR A 30 0.86 -5.10 2.42
C THR A 30 1.81 -4.23 1.61
N GLY A 31 3.11 -4.24 1.94
CA GLY A 31 4.14 -3.56 1.15
C GLY A 31 4.45 -4.29 -0.15
N THR A 32 4.54 -5.63 -0.10
CA THR A 32 4.78 -6.45 -1.30
C THR A 32 3.58 -6.52 -2.23
N ALA A 33 2.38 -6.24 -1.72
CA ALA A 33 1.13 -6.23 -2.49
C ALA A 33 1.13 -5.28 -3.69
N ALA A 34 1.95 -4.23 -3.70
CA ALA A 34 2.17 -3.38 -4.88
C ALA A 34 3.46 -3.71 -5.63
N THR A 35 4.57 -3.93 -4.92
CA THR A 35 5.90 -4.04 -5.55
C THR A 35 6.07 -5.33 -6.36
N VAL A 36 5.55 -6.46 -5.88
CA VAL A 36 5.67 -7.75 -6.59
C VAL A 36 4.78 -7.80 -7.83
N PRO A 37 3.49 -7.43 -7.77
CA PRO A 37 2.67 -7.33 -8.98
C PRO A 37 3.23 -6.35 -10.00
N ALA A 38 3.69 -5.16 -9.58
CA ALA A 38 4.34 -4.22 -10.48
C ALA A 38 5.56 -4.85 -11.18
N ALA A 39 6.43 -5.56 -10.45
CA ALA A 39 7.55 -6.27 -11.04
C ALA A 39 7.12 -7.35 -12.05
N VAL A 40 6.02 -8.05 -11.80
CA VAL A 40 5.45 -9.01 -12.77
C VAL A 40 4.89 -8.30 -14.00
N PHE A 41 4.15 -7.20 -13.83
CA PHE A 41 3.59 -6.42 -14.95
C PHE A 41 4.68 -5.83 -15.85
N GLU A 42 5.82 -5.45 -15.27
CA GLU A 42 7.00 -5.01 -16.02
C GLU A 42 7.83 -6.16 -16.63
N GLY A 43 7.43 -7.42 -16.42
CA GLY A 43 8.12 -8.60 -16.94
C GLY A 43 9.43 -8.93 -16.23
N LYS A 44 9.64 -8.42 -15.01
CA LYS A 44 10.85 -8.65 -14.20
C LYS A 44 10.77 -9.92 -13.36
N LEU A 45 9.56 -10.44 -13.12
CA LEU A 45 9.31 -11.67 -12.37
C LEU A 45 8.21 -12.50 -13.04
N PRO A 46 8.23 -13.84 -12.90
CA PRO A 46 7.13 -14.67 -13.36
C PRO A 46 5.89 -14.51 -12.45
N PRO A 47 4.65 -14.59 -12.97
CA PRO A 47 3.42 -14.38 -12.20
C PRO A 47 3.27 -15.25 -10.95
N VAL A 48 3.85 -16.45 -10.95
CA VAL A 48 3.88 -17.36 -9.78
C VAL A 48 4.47 -16.71 -8.54
N GLN A 49 5.34 -15.71 -8.70
CA GLN A 49 5.96 -15.00 -7.58
C GLN A 49 4.96 -14.17 -6.77
N ILE A 50 3.83 -13.74 -7.36
CA ILE A 50 2.78 -13.04 -6.62
C ILE A 50 2.23 -13.96 -5.54
N ALA A 51 1.72 -15.13 -5.93
CA ALA A 51 1.14 -16.09 -5.01
C ALA A 51 2.16 -16.59 -3.97
N ARG A 52 3.39 -16.92 -4.41
CA ARG A 52 4.45 -17.38 -3.52
C ARG A 52 4.83 -16.33 -2.47
N THR A 53 5.02 -15.08 -2.90
CA THR A 53 5.43 -14.00 -1.99
C THR A 53 4.31 -13.66 -1.03
N PHE A 54 3.06 -13.59 -1.50
CA PHE A 54 1.92 -13.29 -0.64
C PHE A 54 1.73 -14.38 0.41
N ALA A 55 1.80 -15.67 0.03
CA ALA A 55 1.67 -16.77 0.98
C ALA A 55 2.77 -16.75 2.06
N LEU A 56 4.04 -16.62 1.64
CA LEU A 56 5.16 -16.58 2.59
C LEU A 56 5.12 -15.35 3.50
N ALA A 57 4.83 -14.17 2.94
CA ALA A 57 4.71 -12.95 3.73
C ALA A 57 3.53 -13.00 4.70
N TRP A 58 2.36 -13.47 4.25
CA TRP A 58 1.17 -13.61 5.11
C TRP A 58 1.44 -14.54 6.29
N LEU A 59 1.99 -15.73 6.01
CA LEU A 59 2.30 -16.73 7.05
C LEU A 59 3.39 -16.24 8.01
N GLY A 60 4.46 -15.63 7.49
CA GLY A 60 5.52 -15.07 8.31
C GLY A 60 5.04 -13.89 9.18
N ASN A 61 4.21 -13.01 8.63
CA ASN A 61 3.60 -11.90 9.38
C ASN A 61 2.65 -12.41 10.48
N LEU A 62 1.81 -13.40 10.17
CA LEU A 62 0.92 -14.02 11.17
C LEU A 62 1.73 -14.69 12.28
N LEU A 63 2.71 -15.53 11.92
CA LEU A 63 3.55 -16.21 12.90
C LEU A 63 4.29 -15.22 13.80
N GLY A 64 4.91 -14.19 13.22
CA GLY A 64 5.59 -13.15 13.97
C GLY A 64 4.65 -12.40 14.92
N ALA A 65 3.45 -12.05 14.45
CA ALA A 65 2.45 -11.36 15.26
C ALA A 65 1.95 -12.22 16.44
N LEU A 66 1.69 -13.51 16.21
CA LEU A 66 1.28 -14.44 17.27
C LEU A 66 2.38 -14.68 18.30
N LEU A 67 3.62 -14.87 17.85
CA LEU A 67 4.77 -15.03 18.75
C LEU A 67 4.97 -13.78 19.61
N PHE A 68 4.86 -12.60 19.01
CA PHE A 68 5.03 -11.34 19.74
C PHE A 68 3.86 -11.07 20.71
N ALA A 69 2.61 -11.36 20.32
CA ALA A 69 1.46 -11.28 21.23
C ALA A 69 1.61 -12.24 22.44
N GLY A 70 2.08 -13.46 22.19
CA GLY A 70 2.41 -14.42 23.25
C GLY A 70 3.53 -13.92 24.15
N PHE A 71 4.59 -13.32 23.58
CA PHE A 71 5.69 -12.72 24.33
C PHE A 71 5.22 -11.58 25.24
N VAL A 72 4.42 -10.63 24.72
CA VAL A 72 3.85 -9.52 25.50
C VAL A 72 2.99 -10.05 26.66
N THR A 73 2.19 -11.09 26.41
CA THR A 73 1.37 -11.74 27.44
C THR A 73 2.24 -12.43 28.50
N ALA A 74 3.29 -13.16 28.08
CA ALA A 74 4.24 -13.81 28.98
C ALA A 74 5.04 -12.81 29.85
N CYS A 75 5.25 -11.60 29.35
CA CYS A 75 5.86 -10.50 30.11
C CYS A 75 4.89 -9.82 31.11
N ASN A 76 3.64 -10.29 31.25
CA ASN A 76 2.59 -9.65 32.07
C ASN A 76 2.29 -8.20 31.65
N LEU A 77 2.44 -7.87 30.35
CA LEU A 77 2.15 -6.54 29.81
C LEU A 77 0.71 -6.41 29.28
N ASN A 78 0.03 -7.54 29.03
CA ASN A 78 -1.36 -7.59 28.58
C ASN A 78 -2.33 -7.63 29.78
N VAL A 79 -2.26 -6.63 30.67
CA VAL A 79 -3.05 -6.54 31.90
C VAL A 79 -3.61 -5.12 32.11
N GLY A 80 -4.59 -4.98 33.00
CA GLY A 80 -5.21 -3.69 33.33
C GLY A 80 -5.75 -2.95 32.12
N LEU A 81 -5.39 -1.67 31.99
CA LEU A 81 -5.84 -0.83 30.86
C LEU A 81 -5.43 -1.41 29.49
N THR A 82 -4.25 -2.05 29.40
CA THR A 82 -3.79 -2.65 28.13
C THR A 82 -4.71 -3.77 27.68
N SER A 83 -5.08 -4.68 28.58
CA SER A 83 -6.01 -5.78 28.26
C SER A 83 -7.40 -5.26 27.91
N GLU A 84 -7.91 -4.25 28.64
CA GLU A 84 -9.22 -3.65 28.34
C GLU A 84 -9.27 -3.03 26.94
N LEU A 85 -8.20 -2.32 26.55
CA LEU A 85 -8.08 -1.75 25.20
C LEU A 85 -7.93 -2.85 24.14
N ALA A 86 -7.15 -3.90 24.41
CA ALA A 86 -6.98 -5.02 23.50
C ALA A 86 -8.31 -5.75 23.23
N ILE A 87 -9.10 -6.02 24.27
CA ILE A 87 -10.43 -6.61 24.16
C ILE A 87 -11.34 -5.72 23.31
N LYS A 88 -11.42 -4.43 23.65
CA LYS A 88 -12.26 -3.47 22.93
C LYS A 88 -11.89 -3.38 21.46
N VAL A 89 -10.60 -3.41 21.11
CA VAL A 89 -10.15 -3.39 19.71
C VAL A 89 -10.50 -4.69 19.00
N ALA A 90 -10.25 -5.85 19.60
CA ALA A 90 -10.53 -7.15 18.99
C ALA A 90 -12.02 -7.31 18.68
N GLU A 91 -12.89 -7.02 19.65
CA GLU A 91 -14.35 -7.08 19.45
C GLU A 91 -14.82 -6.05 18.42
N LYS A 92 -14.26 -4.83 18.42
CA LYS A 92 -14.61 -3.82 17.42
C LYS A 92 -14.28 -4.29 15.99
N LYS A 93 -13.14 -4.96 15.81
CA LYS A 93 -12.65 -5.40 14.49
C LYS A 93 -13.45 -6.52 13.84
N ILE A 94 -14.22 -7.27 14.62
CA ILE A 94 -15.11 -8.31 14.10
C ILE A 94 -16.56 -7.87 13.99
N LYS A 95 -16.95 -6.67 14.45
CA LYS A 95 -18.36 -6.23 14.47
C LYS A 95 -18.93 -5.92 13.08
N GLU A 96 -18.09 -5.43 12.17
CA GLU A 96 -18.49 -4.97 10.84
C GLU A 96 -18.80 -6.14 9.89
N ASN A 97 -19.57 -5.87 8.85
CA ASN A 97 -19.83 -6.87 7.82
C ASN A 97 -18.61 -7.07 6.89
N PHE A 98 -18.58 -8.20 6.17
CA PHE A 98 -17.47 -8.57 5.28
C PHE A 98 -17.15 -7.48 4.25
N GLY A 99 -18.16 -6.91 3.60
CA GLY A 99 -17.99 -5.92 2.53
C GLY A 99 -17.38 -4.62 3.02
N VAL A 100 -17.85 -4.09 4.16
CA VAL A 100 -17.29 -2.89 4.80
C VAL A 100 -15.85 -3.14 5.22
N THR A 101 -15.56 -4.29 5.83
CA THR A 101 -14.19 -4.66 6.22
C THR A 101 -13.26 -4.76 5.00
N PHE A 102 -13.74 -5.32 3.89
CA PHE A 102 -13.01 -5.37 2.63
C PHE A 102 -12.69 -3.97 2.08
N LEU A 103 -13.68 -3.06 2.04
CA LEU A 103 -13.48 -1.67 1.59
C LEU A 103 -12.52 -0.90 2.49
N LYS A 104 -12.60 -1.09 3.82
CA LYS A 104 -11.62 -0.54 4.77
C LYS A 104 -10.22 -1.10 4.49
N GLY A 105 -10.11 -2.36 4.07
CA GLY A 105 -8.86 -2.95 3.61
C GLY A 105 -8.30 -2.28 2.35
N ILE A 106 -9.14 -1.95 1.38
CA ILE A 106 -8.71 -1.23 0.17
C ILE A 106 -8.12 0.14 0.54
N GLY A 107 -8.87 0.93 1.32
CA GLY A 107 -8.43 2.27 1.73
C GLY A 107 -7.12 2.26 2.52
N CYS A 108 -6.96 1.28 3.42
CA CYS A 108 -5.71 1.09 4.15
C CYS A 108 -4.53 0.89 3.20
N ASN A 109 -4.61 -0.14 2.34
CA ASN A 109 -3.43 -0.56 1.62
C ASN A 109 -3.08 0.35 0.44
N TRP A 110 -4.02 1.17 -0.05
CA TRP A 110 -3.68 2.28 -0.92
C TRP A 110 -2.64 3.19 -0.23
N LEU A 111 -2.94 3.66 1.00
CA LEU A 111 -2.06 4.55 1.74
C LEU A 111 -0.74 3.88 2.15
N VAL A 112 -0.77 2.60 2.53
CA VAL A 112 0.44 1.83 2.86
C VAL A 112 1.34 1.69 1.62
N CYS A 113 0.80 1.34 0.46
CA CYS A 113 1.60 1.25 -0.75
C CYS A 113 2.17 2.61 -1.16
N MET A 114 1.40 3.70 -1.00
CA MET A 114 1.93 5.06 -1.22
C MET A 114 3.10 5.38 -0.28
N ALA A 115 3.02 5.02 1.01
CA ALA A 115 4.14 5.18 1.93
C ALA A 115 5.39 4.42 1.47
N VAL A 116 5.23 3.19 0.97
CA VAL A 116 6.34 2.37 0.44
C VAL A 116 7.00 3.03 -0.77
N PHE A 117 6.21 3.63 -1.69
CA PHE A 117 6.75 4.37 -2.83
C PHE A 117 7.43 5.68 -2.41
N LEU A 118 6.77 6.51 -1.61
CA LEU A 118 7.28 7.81 -1.19
C LEU A 118 8.63 7.69 -0.45
N GLN A 119 8.73 6.75 0.50
CA GLN A 119 10.01 6.53 1.18
C GLN A 119 11.08 5.98 0.23
N GLY A 120 10.69 5.20 -0.78
CA GLY A 120 11.62 4.66 -1.76
C GLY A 120 12.27 5.74 -2.62
N GLN A 121 11.66 6.93 -2.71
CA GLN A 121 12.22 8.08 -3.42
C GLN A 121 13.23 8.88 -2.57
N ALA A 122 13.13 8.81 -1.25
CA ALA A 122 14.02 9.53 -0.35
C ALA A 122 15.37 8.82 -0.18
N GLN A 123 16.46 9.60 -0.14
CA GLN A 123 17.82 9.10 0.03
C GLN A 123 18.34 9.21 1.47
N ASP A 124 17.68 10.00 2.31
CA ASP A 124 18.01 10.20 3.71
C ASP A 124 16.95 9.61 4.65
N MET A 125 17.32 9.43 5.91
CA MET A 125 16.44 8.83 6.93
C MET A 125 15.20 9.67 7.22
N VAL A 126 15.34 11.00 7.24
CA VAL A 126 14.24 11.90 7.61
C VAL A 126 13.21 11.91 6.49
N GLY A 127 13.62 12.00 5.22
CA GLY A 127 12.73 11.90 4.07
C GLY A 127 11.97 10.58 4.03
N LYS A 128 12.64 9.45 4.33
CA LYS A 128 11.98 8.14 4.44
C LYS A 128 10.93 8.12 5.55
N MET A 129 11.27 8.64 6.72
CA MET A 129 10.35 8.75 7.85
C MET A 129 9.14 9.60 7.49
N VAL A 130 9.33 10.78 6.87
CA VAL A 130 8.23 11.66 6.44
C VAL A 130 7.32 10.99 5.42
N GLY A 131 7.90 10.33 4.40
CA GLY A 131 7.14 9.60 3.39
C GLY A 131 6.29 8.47 3.95
N ILE A 132 6.70 7.88 5.08
CA ILE A 132 5.94 6.86 5.81
C ILE A 132 4.93 7.48 6.78
N TRP A 133 5.32 8.52 7.51
CA TRP A 133 4.59 9.00 8.68
C TRP A 133 3.18 9.47 8.35
N PHE A 134 3.02 10.34 7.34
CA PHE A 134 1.73 10.93 7.03
C PHE A 134 0.72 9.94 6.45
N PRO A 135 1.04 9.12 5.43
CA PRO A 135 0.06 8.16 4.90
C PRO A 135 -0.37 7.13 5.94
N ILE A 136 0.57 6.67 6.77
CA ILE A 136 0.29 5.66 7.80
C ILE A 136 -0.53 6.24 8.95
N SER A 137 -0.19 7.43 9.44
CA SER A 137 -1.00 8.12 10.46
C SER A 137 -2.42 8.38 9.95
N CYS A 138 -2.55 8.75 8.68
CA CYS A 138 -3.84 9.04 8.05
C CYS A 138 -4.77 7.81 8.05
N PHE A 139 -4.30 6.64 7.57
CA PHE A 139 -5.19 5.47 7.51
C PHE A 139 -5.62 5.01 8.91
N VAL A 140 -4.73 5.14 9.91
CA VAL A 140 -5.01 4.76 11.29
C VAL A 140 -6.03 5.73 11.90
N ALA A 141 -5.87 7.04 11.69
CA ALA A 141 -6.80 8.05 12.18
C ALA A 141 -8.20 7.91 11.55
N ILE A 142 -8.29 7.54 10.26
CA ILE A 142 -9.55 7.25 9.57
C ILE A 142 -10.21 5.96 10.09
N GLY A 143 -9.41 5.00 10.57
CA GLY A 143 -9.89 3.70 11.04
C GLY A 143 -10.04 2.67 9.91
N PHE A 144 -9.14 2.71 8.93
CA PHE A 144 -9.02 1.64 7.93
C PHE A 144 -8.40 0.36 8.52
N GLU A 145 -8.55 -0.75 7.81
CA GLU A 145 -8.19 -2.08 8.30
C GLU A 145 -6.91 -2.60 7.64
N HIS A 146 -5.93 -3.01 8.47
CA HIS A 146 -4.60 -3.42 8.03
C HIS A 146 -4.30 -4.84 8.51
N ILE A 147 -4.10 -5.79 7.59
CA ILE A 147 -4.00 -7.20 7.98
C ILE A 147 -2.86 -7.48 8.98
N PRO A 148 -1.61 -6.99 8.80
CA PRO A 148 -0.52 -7.30 9.73
C PRO A 148 -0.77 -6.71 11.13
N ALA A 149 -1.41 -5.53 11.21
CA ALA A 149 -1.82 -4.95 12.48
C ALA A 149 -2.88 -5.80 13.17
N ASN A 150 -3.87 -6.29 12.41
CA ASN A 150 -4.96 -7.10 12.94
C ASN A 150 -4.47 -8.48 13.39
N MET A 151 -3.46 -9.04 12.72
CA MET A 151 -2.77 -10.28 13.12
C MET A 151 -2.12 -10.19 14.50
N PHE A 152 -1.86 -8.99 15.00
CA PHE A 152 -1.39 -8.77 16.37
C PHE A 152 -2.53 -8.35 17.31
N MET A 153 -3.31 -7.34 16.92
CA MET A 153 -4.31 -6.71 17.81
C MET A 153 -5.46 -7.65 18.18
N ILE A 154 -5.94 -8.50 17.23
CA ILE A 154 -7.04 -9.42 17.52
C ILE A 154 -6.58 -10.54 18.44
N PRO A 155 -5.47 -11.26 18.18
CA PRO A 155 -4.94 -12.26 19.11
C PRO A 155 -4.59 -11.70 20.49
N MET A 156 -4.05 -10.48 20.58
CA MET A 156 -3.83 -9.80 21.87
C MET A 156 -5.13 -9.65 22.68
N GLY A 157 -6.24 -9.27 22.04
CA GLY A 157 -7.55 -9.19 22.70
C GLY A 157 -8.10 -10.56 23.07
N MET A 158 -7.94 -11.57 22.21
CA MET A 158 -8.36 -12.95 22.50
C MET A 158 -7.60 -13.51 23.72
N MET A 159 -6.28 -13.28 23.81
CA MET A 159 -5.46 -13.67 24.97
C MET A 159 -5.86 -12.93 26.25
N ALA A 160 -6.41 -11.72 26.12
CA ALA A 160 -6.95 -10.94 27.23
C ALA A 160 -8.40 -11.33 27.61
N GLY A 161 -9.06 -12.24 26.86
CA GLY A 161 -10.41 -12.71 27.15
C GLY A 161 -11.53 -12.08 26.33
N ALA A 162 -11.23 -11.50 25.17
CA ALA A 162 -12.25 -10.98 24.25
C ALA A 162 -13.18 -12.09 23.76
N ASP A 163 -14.48 -11.78 23.62
CA ASP A 163 -15.47 -12.69 23.05
C ASP A 163 -15.38 -12.69 21.51
N VAL A 164 -14.29 -13.27 21.00
CA VAL A 164 -13.97 -13.38 19.58
C VAL A 164 -13.56 -14.81 19.29
N SER A 165 -14.37 -15.53 18.50
CA SER A 165 -13.98 -16.85 18.04
C SER A 165 -12.91 -16.77 16.93
N VAL A 166 -12.13 -17.84 16.76
CA VAL A 166 -11.19 -17.96 15.62
C VAL A 166 -11.95 -17.85 14.29
N LEU A 167 -13.16 -18.39 14.21
CA LEU A 167 -13.98 -18.32 13.00
C LEU A 167 -14.41 -16.87 12.70
N ASP A 168 -14.81 -16.10 13.71
CA ASP A 168 -15.14 -14.68 13.53
C ASP A 168 -13.91 -13.88 13.10
N CYS A 169 -12.76 -14.13 13.73
CA CYS A 169 -11.50 -13.52 13.36
C CYS A 169 -11.16 -13.76 11.87
N LEU A 170 -11.27 -15.01 11.41
CA LEU A 170 -10.97 -15.37 10.03
C LEU A 170 -11.98 -14.76 9.05
N TRP A 171 -13.27 -15.01 9.27
CA TRP A 171 -14.32 -14.69 8.30
C TRP A 171 -14.71 -13.22 8.29
N ARG A 172 -14.77 -12.57 9.46
CA ARG A 172 -15.21 -11.18 9.58
C ARG A 172 -14.06 -10.18 9.47
N ASN A 173 -12.81 -10.63 9.64
CA ASN A 173 -11.64 -9.75 9.58
C ASN A 173 -10.51 -10.24 8.65
N PHE A 174 -9.79 -11.32 8.97
CA PHE A 174 -8.54 -11.62 8.28
C PHE A 174 -8.72 -11.82 6.77
N ILE A 175 -9.74 -12.59 6.35
CA ILE A 175 -10.04 -12.82 4.94
C ILE A 175 -10.40 -11.51 4.22
N PRO A 176 -11.46 -10.75 4.62
CA PRO A 176 -11.85 -9.54 3.90
C PRO A 176 -10.75 -8.48 3.90
N VAL A 177 -10.02 -8.29 5.01
CA VAL A 177 -8.92 -7.31 5.06
C VAL A 177 -7.76 -7.72 4.16
N THR A 178 -7.38 -9.01 4.16
CA THR A 178 -6.31 -9.51 3.27
C THR A 178 -6.67 -9.28 1.81
N LEU A 179 -7.91 -9.62 1.42
CA LEU A 179 -8.40 -9.43 0.04
C LEU A 179 -8.42 -7.95 -0.34
N GLY A 180 -8.93 -7.08 0.53
CA GLY A 180 -8.98 -5.64 0.29
C GLY A 180 -7.59 -5.04 0.18
N ASN A 181 -6.67 -5.43 1.08
CA ASN A 181 -5.29 -4.97 1.05
C ASN A 181 -4.59 -5.41 -0.25
N ILE A 182 -4.68 -6.70 -0.62
CA ILE A 182 -4.09 -7.22 -1.87
C ILE A 182 -4.67 -6.50 -3.08
N PHE A 183 -5.99 -6.34 -3.15
CA PHE A 183 -6.67 -5.68 -4.27
C PHE A 183 -6.16 -4.25 -4.49
N ALA A 184 -6.12 -3.43 -3.44
CA ALA A 184 -5.59 -2.07 -3.55
C ALA A 184 -4.11 -2.04 -3.96
N GLY A 185 -3.28 -2.89 -3.36
CA GLY A 185 -1.86 -2.94 -3.69
C GLY A 185 -1.62 -3.38 -5.14
N SER A 186 -2.24 -4.48 -5.55
CA SER A 186 -1.97 -5.11 -6.85
C SER A 186 -2.62 -4.36 -8.01
N ILE A 187 -3.86 -3.90 -7.84
CA ILE A 187 -4.64 -3.30 -8.93
C ILE A 187 -4.49 -1.79 -8.94
N PHE A 188 -4.80 -1.11 -7.83
CA PHE A 188 -4.82 0.36 -7.81
C PHE A 188 -3.41 0.95 -7.88
N VAL A 189 -2.49 0.44 -7.07
CA VAL A 189 -1.14 1.01 -7.02
C VAL A 189 -0.21 0.32 -8.01
N GLY A 190 0.02 -0.99 -7.88
CA GLY A 190 0.91 -1.74 -8.76
C GLY A 190 0.46 -1.68 -10.22
N GLY A 191 -0.80 -2.03 -10.48
CA GLY A 191 -1.40 -1.96 -11.82
C GLY A 191 -1.51 -0.53 -12.35
N GLY A 192 -1.98 0.41 -11.52
CA GLY A 192 -2.11 1.82 -11.90
C GLY A 192 -0.79 2.47 -12.31
N TYR A 193 0.28 2.27 -11.54
CA TYR A 193 1.60 2.81 -11.88
C TYR A 193 2.22 2.11 -13.10
N SER A 194 2.10 0.78 -13.20
CA SER A 194 2.55 0.06 -14.40
C SER A 194 1.77 0.44 -15.66
N PHE A 195 0.49 0.82 -15.54
CA PHE A 195 -0.29 1.34 -16.65
C PHE A 195 0.14 2.76 -17.03
N ALA A 196 0.28 3.66 -16.04
CA ALA A 196 0.59 5.06 -16.31
C ALA A 196 2.03 5.30 -16.79
N PHE A 197 2.99 4.54 -16.26
CA PHE A 197 4.42 4.81 -16.44
C PHE A 197 5.22 3.60 -16.93
N GLY A 198 4.60 2.43 -17.03
CA GLY A 198 5.27 1.17 -17.26
C GLY A 198 4.89 0.49 -18.57
N ARG A 199 5.24 -0.79 -18.64
CA ARG A 199 5.05 -1.64 -19.81
C ARG A 199 3.57 -1.95 -20.09
N LEU A 200 2.72 -1.95 -19.06
CA LEU A 200 1.30 -2.29 -19.20
C LEU A 200 0.56 -1.28 -20.08
N GLY A 201 0.84 0.02 -19.93
CA GLY A 201 0.25 1.07 -20.76
C GLY A 201 0.89 1.20 -22.15
N SER A 202 2.17 0.86 -22.27
CA SER A 202 2.90 0.85 -23.56
C SER A 202 2.59 -0.38 -24.44
N SER A 203 1.73 -1.29 -23.97
CA SER A 203 1.38 -2.51 -24.71
C SER A 203 0.54 -2.18 -25.95
N PRO A 204 0.76 -2.83 -27.12
CA PRO A 204 0.02 -2.58 -28.35
C PRO A 204 -1.51 -2.70 -28.21
N MET A 205 -1.98 -3.41 -27.18
CA MET A 205 -3.39 -3.61 -26.87
C MET A 205 -4.12 -2.32 -26.43
N PHE A 206 -3.39 -1.34 -25.89
CA PHE A 206 -3.92 -0.04 -25.45
C PHE A 206 -3.42 1.13 -26.29
N ASN A 207 -2.68 0.87 -27.38
CA ASN A 207 -2.41 1.86 -28.42
C ASN A 207 -3.73 2.16 -29.14
N MET A 208 -4.52 3.08 -28.57
CA MET A 208 -5.50 3.81 -29.36
C MET A 208 -4.73 4.44 -30.51
N PRO A 209 -5.23 4.37 -31.76
CA PRO A 209 -4.61 5.08 -32.86
C PRO A 209 -4.59 6.55 -32.46
N THR A 210 -3.40 7.03 -32.08
CA THR A 210 -3.12 8.45 -31.99
C THR A 210 -3.47 8.97 -33.37
N LYS A 211 -4.54 9.77 -33.48
CA LYS A 211 -4.74 10.58 -34.68
C LYS A 211 -3.42 11.30 -34.88
N GLU A 212 -2.68 10.91 -35.91
CA GLU A 212 -1.55 11.70 -36.39
C GLU A 212 -2.08 13.11 -36.50
N GLN A 213 -1.57 14.00 -35.65
CA GLN A 213 -1.74 15.42 -35.89
C GLN A 213 -0.94 15.66 -37.17
N GLY A 214 -1.67 15.63 -38.30
CA GLY A 214 -1.13 15.99 -39.58
C GLY A 214 -0.41 17.33 -39.47
N PRO A 215 0.66 17.54 -40.27
CA PRO A 215 1.55 18.67 -40.10
C PRO A 215 0.76 19.97 -39.99
N SER A 216 1.06 20.76 -38.96
CA SER A 216 0.47 22.09 -38.77
C SER A 216 0.60 22.89 -40.07
N LYS A 217 -0.51 23.47 -40.53
CA LYS A 217 -0.63 24.28 -41.76
C LYS A 217 0.34 25.48 -41.86
N GLU A 218 1.19 25.70 -40.86
CA GLU A 218 2.19 26.76 -40.83
C GLU A 218 3.45 26.47 -41.66
N GLN A 219 3.74 25.20 -41.99
CA GLN A 219 4.93 24.85 -42.79
C GLN A 219 4.70 24.81 -44.31
N GLN A 220 3.48 25.04 -44.80
CA GLN A 220 3.19 25.10 -46.24
C GLN A 220 3.15 26.53 -46.82
N ALA A 221 3.26 27.57 -45.99
CA ALA A 221 3.13 28.96 -46.43
C ALA A 221 4.47 29.66 -46.79
N THR A 222 5.63 29.04 -46.53
CA THR A 222 6.94 29.65 -46.82
C THR A 222 7.60 29.14 -48.11
N GLY A 223 6.91 28.30 -48.88
CA GLY A 223 7.47 27.65 -50.07
C GLY A 223 7.39 28.43 -51.39
N ASN A 224 6.75 29.61 -51.45
CA ASN A 224 6.54 30.31 -52.71
C ASN A 224 7.08 31.76 -52.71
N ALA A 225 8.13 31.92 -53.52
CA ALA A 225 8.61 33.12 -54.22
C ALA A 225 9.31 34.21 -53.40
N VAL A 226 10.62 34.39 -53.65
CA VAL A 226 11.10 35.43 -54.59
C VAL A 226 12.37 34.91 -55.27
N GLU A 227 12.33 34.69 -56.59
CA GLU A 227 13.52 34.54 -57.43
C GLU A 227 14.28 35.86 -57.48
N VAL A 228 15.58 35.84 -57.17
CA VAL A 228 16.49 36.98 -57.37
C VAL A 228 17.31 36.68 -58.63
N PRO A 229 17.36 37.60 -59.62
CA PRO A 229 18.02 37.34 -60.89
C PRO A 229 19.57 37.38 -60.78
N PRO A 230 20.30 36.71 -61.69
CA PRO A 230 21.74 36.55 -61.59
C PRO A 230 22.52 37.60 -62.41
N GLU A 231 23.13 38.59 -61.75
CA GLU A 231 24.20 39.45 -62.30
C GLU A 231 25.02 39.98 -61.09
N ALA A 232 26.33 40.20 -61.09
CA ALA A 232 27.46 39.87 -61.94
C ALA A 232 28.74 40.17 -61.11
N GLN A 233 29.78 39.36 -61.28
CA GLN A 233 31.23 39.68 -61.27
C GLN A 233 31.80 40.75 -60.31
N GLY A 234 32.80 40.32 -59.51
CA GLY A 234 34.09 41.05 -59.44
C GLY A 234 34.51 41.65 -58.11
N LEU A 235 35.70 41.20 -57.65
CA LEU A 235 36.58 41.67 -56.57
C LEU A 235 36.27 41.19 -55.13
#